data_AF-A0AAN8TDA2-F1
#
_entry.id   AF-A0AAN8TDA2-F1
#
_cell.length_a   1.000
_cell.length_b   1.000
_cell.length_c   1.000
_cell.angle_alpha   90.00
_cell.angle_beta   90.00
_cell.angle_gamma   90.00
#
_symmetry.space_group_name_H-M   'P 1'
#
loop_
_entity.id
_entity.type
_entity.pdbx_description
1 polymer ?
#
loop_
_entity_poly.entity_id
_entity_poly.type
_entity_poly.pdbx_seq_one_letter_code
_entity_poly.pdbx_strand_id
1 'polypeptide(L)'
;MFNLYRCSQALFPGEMILEEAKNFTYNFLHQYLANNQSKDKWVIAKDIPGEFLHQLGKETYQDLGIDIHHQLHNVWEEWFMSLNNTPCQEEAELLVHTINLAAGHMTHDEILSKHTNKVCHMLNEFQNGQISNSSKARDIEFYMKALVKLVFSNTSSNNINQDIKQTFFAVVKTFYYTAHVSEDTINHHISKVLFQKA
;
A
#
# COMPACT_ATOMS: atom_id res chain seq x y z
N MET A 1 -13.56 -7.36 -18.99
CA MET A 1 -14.90 -7.10 -18.40
C MET A 1 -15.00 -5.79 -17.67
N PHE A 2 -14.06 -5.44 -16.80
CA PHE A 2 -14.06 -4.15 -16.11
C PHE A 2 -14.06 -2.92 -17.03
N ASN A 3 -13.24 -2.90 -18.09
CA ASN A 3 -13.23 -1.75 -19.01
C ASN A 3 -14.59 -1.55 -19.71
N LEU A 4 -15.30 -2.64 -20.03
CA LEU A 4 -16.66 -2.55 -20.59
C LEU A 4 -17.66 -2.03 -19.54
N TYR A 5 -17.52 -2.43 -18.28
CA TYR A 5 -18.29 -1.85 -17.17
C TYR A 5 -18.06 -0.34 -17.05
N ARG A 6 -16.80 0.13 -17.07
CA ARG A 6 -16.51 1.58 -17.05
C ARG A 6 -17.11 2.32 -18.25
N CYS A 7 -16.92 1.80 -19.47
CA CYS A 7 -17.52 2.41 -20.67
C CYS A 7 -19.04 2.48 -20.57
N SER A 8 -19.68 1.46 -20.02
CA SER A 8 -21.13 1.42 -19.83
C SER A 8 -21.65 2.41 -18.78
N GLN A 9 -20.80 2.96 -17.90
CA GLN A 9 -21.22 3.99 -16.95
C GLN A 9 -21.35 5.39 -17.58
N ALA A 10 -20.78 5.60 -18.78
CA ALA A 10 -20.91 6.84 -19.53
C ALA A 10 -22.21 6.89 -20.39
N LEU A 11 -23.22 6.07 -20.06
CA LEU A 11 -24.47 5.98 -20.81
C LEU A 11 -25.29 7.28 -20.71
N PHE A 12 -25.85 7.69 -21.83
CA PHE A 12 -26.88 8.73 -21.90
C PHE A 12 -28.28 8.13 -21.72
N PRO A 13 -29.27 8.91 -21.24
CA PRO A 13 -30.63 8.41 -21.04
C PRO A 13 -31.22 7.80 -22.34
N GLY A 14 -31.65 6.53 -22.26
CA GLY A 14 -32.25 5.79 -23.38
C GLY A 14 -31.32 4.82 -24.12
N GLU A 15 -30.03 4.74 -23.76
CA GLU A 15 -29.07 3.82 -24.39
C GLU A 15 -29.17 2.38 -23.86
N MET A 16 -30.09 1.61 -24.44
CA MET A 16 -30.38 0.21 -24.08
C MET A 16 -29.13 -0.70 -24.11
N ILE A 17 -28.26 -0.55 -25.11
CA ILE A 17 -27.08 -1.43 -25.28
C ILE A 17 -26.07 -1.23 -24.15
N LEU A 18 -25.86 0.02 -23.71
CA LEU A 18 -24.94 0.31 -22.62
C LEU A 18 -25.56 -0.04 -21.26
N GLU A 19 -26.87 0.09 -21.11
CA GLU A 19 -27.57 -0.39 -19.90
C GLU A 19 -27.46 -1.92 -19.75
N GLU A 20 -27.68 -2.68 -20.83
CA GLU A 20 -27.48 -4.14 -20.85
C GLU A 20 -26.01 -4.51 -20.58
N ALA A 21 -25.06 -3.81 -21.23
CA ALA A 21 -23.64 -4.03 -21.00
C ALA A 21 -23.24 -3.76 -19.55
N LYS A 22 -23.81 -2.72 -18.92
CA LYS A 22 -23.60 -2.41 -17.50
C LYS A 22 -24.10 -3.53 -16.60
N ASN A 23 -25.34 -3.98 -16.81
CA ASN A 23 -25.94 -5.04 -15.99
C ASN A 23 -25.18 -6.37 -16.12
N PHE A 24 -24.82 -6.75 -17.34
CA PHE A 24 -24.05 -7.96 -17.61
C PHE A 24 -22.66 -7.90 -16.96
N THR A 25 -21.93 -6.80 -17.19
CA THR A 25 -20.56 -6.66 -16.66
C THR A 25 -20.53 -6.50 -15.15
N TYR A 26 -21.49 -5.81 -14.55
CA TYR A 26 -21.65 -5.72 -13.09
C TYR A 26 -21.84 -7.10 -12.47
N ASN A 27 -22.80 -7.88 -12.97
CA ASN A 27 -23.09 -9.22 -12.46
C ASN A 27 -21.89 -10.17 -12.63
N PHE A 28 -21.23 -10.12 -13.79
CA PHE A 28 -20.04 -10.92 -14.05
C PHE A 28 -18.90 -10.58 -13.08
N LEU A 29 -18.61 -9.30 -12.87
CA LEU A 29 -17.55 -8.85 -11.97
C LEU A 29 -17.87 -9.17 -10.51
N HIS A 30 -19.13 -9.03 -10.09
CA HIS A 30 -19.58 -9.40 -8.75
C HIS A 30 -19.44 -10.90 -8.48
N GLN A 31 -19.84 -11.75 -9.44
CA GLN A 31 -19.68 -13.20 -9.32
C GLN A 31 -18.21 -13.62 -9.34
N TYR A 32 -17.41 -12.97 -10.19
CA TYR A 32 -15.96 -13.21 -10.26
C TYR A 32 -15.25 -12.86 -8.93
N LEU A 33 -15.67 -11.77 -8.29
CA LEU A 33 -15.20 -11.37 -6.96
C LEU A 33 -15.69 -12.30 -5.85
N ALA A 34 -16.97 -12.71 -5.88
CA ALA A 34 -17.56 -13.59 -4.87
C ALA A 34 -16.95 -14.99 -4.86
N ASN A 35 -16.47 -15.46 -6.02
CA ASN A 35 -15.90 -16.80 -6.17
C ASN A 35 -14.38 -16.87 -5.88
N ASN A 36 -13.76 -15.81 -5.34
CA ASN A 36 -12.32 -15.73 -5.05
C ASN A 36 -11.40 -16.17 -6.22
N GLN A 37 -11.89 -16.06 -7.46
CA GLN A 37 -11.10 -16.38 -8.65
C GLN A 37 -10.12 -15.26 -9.03
N SER A 38 -10.15 -14.13 -8.31
CA SER A 38 -9.17 -13.06 -8.40
C SER A 38 -8.05 -13.26 -7.39
N LYS A 39 -6.84 -13.60 -7.86
CA LYS A 39 -5.64 -13.56 -7.00
C LYS A 39 -5.20 -12.14 -6.64
N ASP A 40 -5.65 -11.13 -7.40
CA ASP A 40 -5.18 -9.75 -7.24
C ASP A 40 -6.34 -8.75 -7.27
N LYS A 41 -6.76 -8.30 -6.07
CA LYS A 41 -7.76 -7.24 -5.89
C LYS A 41 -7.33 -5.88 -6.47
N TRP A 42 -6.07 -5.71 -6.87
CA TRP A 42 -5.49 -4.48 -7.41
C TRP A 42 -5.50 -4.40 -8.94
N VAL A 43 -5.75 -5.51 -9.65
CA VAL A 43 -5.74 -5.59 -11.13
C VAL A 43 -7.00 -4.96 -11.76
N ILE A 44 -8.01 -4.63 -10.96
CA ILE A 44 -9.32 -4.23 -11.46
C ILE A 44 -9.36 -2.78 -11.98
N ALA A 45 -8.31 -1.97 -11.87
CA ALA A 45 -8.27 -0.77 -12.71
C ALA A 45 -6.87 -0.47 -13.20
N LYS A 46 -6.69 -0.60 -14.51
CA LYS A 46 -5.50 -0.11 -15.20
C LYS A 46 -5.23 1.38 -14.94
N ASP A 47 -6.27 2.15 -14.61
CA ASP A 47 -6.16 3.59 -14.41
C ASP A 47 -6.37 4.05 -12.97
N ILE A 48 -6.74 3.20 -11.99
CA ILE A 48 -6.86 3.68 -10.59
C ILE A 48 -5.49 4.08 -10.04
N PRO A 49 -4.41 3.29 -10.24
CA PRO A 49 -3.08 3.75 -9.88
C PRO A 49 -2.75 5.05 -10.62
N GLY A 50 -2.94 5.11 -11.95
CA GLY A 50 -2.64 6.33 -12.73
C GLY A 50 -3.40 7.58 -12.26
N GLU A 51 -4.72 7.48 -12.07
CA GLU A 51 -5.58 8.56 -11.56
C GLU A 51 -5.18 8.96 -10.12
N PHE A 52 -4.89 7.98 -9.25
CA PHE A 52 -4.42 8.22 -7.88
C PHE A 52 -3.06 8.94 -7.85
N LEU A 53 -2.07 8.46 -8.62
CA LEU A 53 -0.74 9.08 -8.66
C LEU A 53 -0.80 10.48 -9.29
N HIS A 54 -1.65 10.67 -10.30
CA HIS A 54 -1.88 11.99 -10.87
C HIS A 54 -2.48 12.96 -9.84
N GLN A 55 -3.53 12.54 -9.13
CA GLN A 55 -4.18 13.37 -8.12
C GLN A 55 -3.24 13.68 -6.95
N LEU A 56 -2.51 12.68 -6.44
CA LEU A 56 -1.55 12.86 -5.36
C LEU A 56 -0.41 13.81 -5.75
N GLY A 57 0.12 13.66 -6.97
CA GLY A 57 1.14 14.57 -7.51
C GLY A 57 0.63 16.00 -7.66
N LYS A 58 -0.61 16.16 -8.12
CA LYS A 58 -1.27 17.47 -8.24
C LYS A 58 -1.47 18.15 -6.88
N GLU A 59 -1.98 17.43 -5.88
CA GLU A 59 -2.18 17.95 -4.53
C GLU A 59 -0.84 18.36 -3.89
N THR A 60 0.17 17.51 -4.01
CA THR A 60 1.52 17.81 -3.51
C THR A 60 2.10 19.07 -4.17
N TYR A 61 1.91 19.24 -5.49
CA TYR A 61 2.35 20.45 -6.19
C TYR A 61 1.57 21.69 -5.72
N GLN A 62 0.26 21.56 -5.47
CA GLN A 62 -0.57 22.67 -4.98
C GLN A 62 -0.16 23.11 -3.57
N ASP A 63 0.16 22.16 -2.69
CA ASP A 63 0.46 22.43 -1.28
C ASP A 63 1.91 22.85 -1.05
N LEU A 64 2.86 22.21 -1.75
CA LEU A 64 4.31 22.36 -1.50
C LEU A 64 5.07 23.02 -2.67
N GLY A 65 4.46 23.15 -3.85
CA GLY A 65 5.14 23.63 -5.06
C GLY A 65 6.15 22.65 -5.64
N ILE A 66 6.12 21.39 -5.21
CA ILE A 66 7.06 20.33 -5.61
C ILE A 66 6.36 19.37 -6.56
N ASP A 67 6.93 19.17 -7.75
CA ASP A 67 6.45 18.16 -8.70
C ASP A 67 7.07 16.79 -8.38
N ILE A 68 6.21 15.85 -7.98
CA ILE A 68 6.58 14.46 -7.65
C ILE A 68 6.09 13.47 -8.72
N HIS A 69 5.45 13.91 -9.81
CA HIS A 69 4.71 13.02 -10.71
C HIS A 69 5.60 11.93 -11.31
N HIS A 70 6.78 12.32 -11.79
CA HIS A 70 7.74 11.38 -12.38
C HIS A 70 8.31 10.40 -11.35
N GLN A 71 8.70 10.89 -10.18
CA GLN A 71 9.25 10.07 -9.10
C GLN A 71 8.21 9.06 -8.60
N LEU A 72 6.97 9.51 -8.44
CA LEU A 72 5.87 8.68 -7.99
C LEU A 72 5.53 7.61 -9.03
N HIS A 73 5.50 7.96 -10.31
CA HIS A 73 5.31 6.98 -11.38
C HIS A 73 6.43 5.95 -11.42
N ASN A 74 7.69 6.37 -11.29
CA ASN A 74 8.85 5.47 -11.32
C ASN A 74 8.82 4.46 -10.18
N VAL A 75 8.57 4.89 -8.94
CA VAL A 75 8.50 3.97 -7.78
C VAL A 75 7.39 2.93 -7.98
N TRP A 76 6.23 3.35 -8.48
CA TRP A 76 5.11 2.43 -8.73
C TRP A 76 5.38 1.50 -9.91
N GLU A 77 6.08 1.96 -10.94
CA GLU A 77 6.50 1.13 -12.07
C GLU A 77 7.55 0.10 -11.63
N GLU A 78 8.56 0.49 -10.85
CA GLU A 78 9.56 -0.41 -10.28
C GLU A 78 8.91 -1.52 -9.44
N TRP A 79 8.00 -1.16 -8.54
CA TRP A 79 7.23 -2.13 -7.76
C TRP A 79 6.36 -3.03 -8.63
N PHE A 80 5.68 -2.48 -9.63
CA PHE A 80 4.86 -3.27 -10.55
C PHE A 80 5.72 -4.28 -11.33
N MET A 81 6.93 -3.89 -11.74
CA MET A 81 7.87 -4.79 -12.38
C MET A 81 8.38 -5.88 -11.43
N SER A 82 8.59 -5.55 -10.15
CA SER A 82 9.05 -6.53 -9.15
C SER A 82 8.00 -7.60 -8.84
N LEU A 83 6.71 -7.32 -9.02
CA LEU A 83 5.64 -8.31 -8.89
C LEU A 83 5.81 -9.53 -9.81
N ASN A 84 6.38 -9.34 -11.00
CA ASN A 84 6.61 -10.43 -11.95
C ASN A 84 7.68 -11.42 -11.47
N ASN A 85 8.57 -10.99 -10.57
CA ASN A 85 9.69 -11.79 -10.07
C ASN A 85 9.42 -12.30 -8.63
N THR A 86 8.85 -11.44 -7.78
CA THR A 86 8.64 -11.69 -6.34
C THR A 86 7.36 -10.97 -5.86
N PRO A 87 6.16 -11.56 -6.06
CA PRO A 87 4.87 -10.87 -5.93
C PRO A 87 4.47 -10.35 -4.54
N CYS A 88 5.33 -10.43 -3.52
CA CYS A 88 4.93 -10.14 -2.12
C CYS A 88 6.04 -9.55 -1.24
N GLN A 89 7.08 -8.94 -1.82
CA GLN A 89 8.28 -8.57 -1.04
C GLN A 89 8.46 -7.06 -0.78
N GLU A 90 7.78 -6.19 -1.53
CA GLU A 90 8.12 -4.75 -1.56
C GLU A 90 6.94 -3.79 -1.28
N GLU A 91 5.80 -4.30 -0.79
CA GLU A 91 4.63 -3.46 -0.48
C GLU A 91 4.93 -2.37 0.57
N ALA A 92 5.70 -2.69 1.60
CA ALA A 92 6.00 -1.73 2.66
C ALA A 92 6.88 -0.57 2.17
N GLU A 93 7.86 -0.86 1.30
CA GLU A 93 8.70 0.13 0.66
C GLU A 93 7.91 1.05 -0.27
N LEU A 94 6.97 0.50 -1.07
CA LEU A 94 6.09 1.30 -1.92
C LEU A 94 5.29 2.33 -1.09
N LEU A 95 4.72 1.88 0.03
CA LEU A 95 3.96 2.75 0.94
C LEU A 95 4.85 3.86 1.53
N VAL A 96 6.04 3.51 2.03
CA VAL A 96 6.96 4.49 2.61
C VAL A 96 7.38 5.54 1.57
N HIS A 97 7.74 5.12 0.36
CA HIS A 97 8.08 6.04 -0.72
C HIS A 97 6.94 6.97 -1.07
N THR A 98 5.73 6.43 -1.23
CA THR A 98 4.55 7.22 -1.58
C THR A 98 4.27 8.28 -0.52
N ILE A 99 4.34 7.93 0.77
CA ILE A 99 4.15 8.88 1.88
C ILE A 99 5.25 9.95 1.90
N ASN A 100 6.51 9.55 1.74
CA ASN A 100 7.63 10.50 1.75
C ASN A 100 7.56 11.45 0.55
N LEU A 101 7.25 10.96 -0.65
CA LEU A 101 7.07 11.81 -1.83
C LEU A 101 5.92 12.80 -1.63
N ALA A 102 4.78 12.36 -1.10
CA ALA A 102 3.65 13.23 -0.78
C ALA A 102 4.00 14.30 0.28
N ALA A 103 4.97 14.01 1.15
CA ALA A 103 5.52 14.99 2.11
C ALA A 103 6.63 15.89 1.50
N GLY A 104 6.92 15.77 0.20
CA GLY A 104 7.97 16.52 -0.49
C GLY A 104 9.39 15.98 -0.27
N HIS A 105 9.53 14.78 0.29
CA HIS A 105 10.82 14.13 0.53
C HIS A 105 11.22 13.24 -0.64
N MET A 106 12.21 13.70 -1.41
CA MET A 106 12.71 13.01 -2.62
C MET A 106 13.85 12.01 -2.35
N THR A 107 14.29 11.86 -1.10
CA THR A 107 15.43 11.01 -0.75
C THR A 107 14.99 9.63 -0.28
N HIS A 108 15.69 8.60 -0.76
CA HIS A 108 15.47 7.20 -0.41
C HIS A 108 16.60 6.65 0.48
N ASP A 109 16.25 5.72 1.37
CA ASP A 109 17.20 4.95 2.18
C ASP A 109 17.06 3.47 1.85
N GLU A 110 17.98 2.95 1.06
CA GLU A 110 17.99 1.55 0.63
C GLU A 110 18.14 0.58 1.83
N ILE A 111 18.91 0.96 2.84
CA ILE A 111 19.15 0.13 4.03
C ILE A 111 17.87 0.04 4.86
N LEU A 112 17.24 1.17 5.17
CA LEU A 112 15.97 1.19 5.91
C LEU A 112 14.85 0.51 5.12
N SER A 113 14.81 0.67 3.80
CA SER A 113 13.79 0.04 2.94
C SER A 113 13.90 -1.47 2.95
N LYS A 114 15.12 -2.00 2.79
CA LYS A 114 15.38 -3.44 2.89
C LYS A 114 14.98 -4.03 4.24
N HIS A 115 15.30 -3.35 5.35
CA HIS A 115 14.92 -3.81 6.69
C HIS A 115 13.41 -3.74 6.91
N THR A 116 12.78 -2.66 6.45
CA THR A 116 11.33 -2.43 6.55
C THR A 116 10.56 -3.50 5.80
N ASN A 117 10.89 -3.74 4.53
CA ASN A 117 10.30 -4.82 3.73
C ASN A 117 10.45 -6.17 4.40
N LYS A 118 11.65 -6.47 4.91
CA LYS A 118 11.90 -7.76 5.56
C LYS A 118 11.02 -7.97 6.80
N VAL A 119 10.92 -6.96 7.66
CA VAL A 119 10.07 -7.02 8.87
C VAL A 119 8.60 -7.13 8.50
N CYS A 120 8.11 -6.28 7.59
CA CYS A 120 6.70 -6.28 7.18
C CYS A 120 6.29 -7.59 6.51
N HIS A 121 7.15 -8.17 5.67
CA HIS A 121 6.91 -9.48 5.07
C HIS A 121 6.78 -10.57 6.14
N MET A 122 7.69 -10.60 7.12
CA MET A 122 7.64 -11.57 8.22
C MET A 122 6.38 -11.41 9.08
N LEU A 123 5.94 -10.17 9.30
CA LEU A 123 4.70 -9.88 10.03
C LEU A 123 3.46 -10.36 9.25
N ASN A 124 3.44 -10.19 7.93
CA ASN A 124 2.35 -10.69 7.09
C ASN A 124 2.31 -12.22 7.05
N GLU A 125 3.46 -12.89 6.94
CA GLU A 125 3.54 -14.36 7.04
C GLU A 125 3.06 -14.87 8.41
N PHE A 126 3.40 -14.14 9.49
CA PHE A 126 2.95 -14.45 10.84
C PHE A 126 1.42 -14.34 10.96
N GLN A 127 0.83 -13.27 10.41
CA GLN A 127 -0.63 -13.07 10.40
C GLN A 127 -1.37 -14.18 9.65
N ASN A 128 -0.84 -14.64 8.51
CA ASN A 128 -1.47 -15.64 7.65
C ASN A 128 -1.31 -17.09 8.15
N GLY A 129 -0.77 -17.30 9.35
CA GLY A 129 -0.72 -18.61 10.02
C GLY A 129 0.17 -19.65 9.34
N GLN A 130 1.10 -19.24 8.48
CA GLN A 130 1.83 -20.17 7.60
C GLN A 130 2.93 -20.98 8.32
N ILE A 131 3.48 -20.60 9.49
CA ILE A 131 4.58 -21.32 10.20
C ILE A 131 4.54 -21.12 11.74
N SER A 132 5.05 -22.09 12.52
CA SER A 132 5.02 -22.15 14.00
C SER A 132 5.68 -20.98 14.76
N ASN A 133 5.06 -20.57 15.87
CA ASN A 133 5.15 -19.22 16.44
C ASN A 133 6.44 -18.82 17.17
N SER A 134 7.31 -19.72 17.62
CA SER A 134 8.37 -19.33 18.59
C SER A 134 9.70 -18.88 17.97
N SER A 135 10.08 -19.41 16.79
CA SER A 135 11.31 -19.02 16.10
C SER A 135 11.10 -17.73 15.28
N LYS A 136 10.05 -17.66 14.45
CA LYS A 136 9.73 -16.45 13.68
C LYS A 136 9.43 -15.23 14.57
N ALA A 137 8.80 -15.41 15.73
CA ALA A 137 8.58 -14.29 16.66
C ALA A 137 9.91 -13.70 17.18
N ARG A 138 10.92 -14.55 17.45
CA ARG A 138 12.26 -14.10 17.82
C ARG A 138 12.95 -13.38 16.67
N ASP A 139 12.80 -13.88 15.45
CA ASP A 139 13.36 -13.22 14.27
C ASP A 139 12.70 -11.86 14.02
N ILE A 140 11.37 -11.77 14.13
CA ILE A 140 10.63 -10.50 14.03
C ILE A 140 11.14 -9.51 15.08
N GLU A 141 11.28 -9.95 16.34
CA GLU A 141 11.82 -9.11 17.41
C GLU A 141 13.26 -8.66 17.12
N PHE A 142 14.11 -9.54 16.59
CA PHE A 142 15.48 -9.22 16.20
C PHE A 142 15.53 -8.14 15.12
N TYR A 143 14.80 -8.31 14.02
CA TYR A 143 14.77 -7.34 12.93
C TYR A 143 14.09 -6.02 13.34
N MET A 144 13.03 -6.08 14.15
CA MET A 144 12.39 -4.89 14.72
C MET A 144 13.37 -4.07 15.58
N LYS A 145 14.16 -4.73 16.45
CA LYS A 145 15.20 -4.06 17.25
C LYS A 145 16.27 -3.41 16.36
N ALA A 146 16.69 -4.09 15.29
CA ALA A 146 17.64 -3.53 14.33
C ALA A 146 17.06 -2.28 13.62
N LEU A 147 15.80 -2.34 13.19
CA LEU A 147 15.11 -1.24 12.54
C LEU A 147 14.95 -0.03 13.47
N VAL A 148 14.53 -0.24 14.72
CA VAL A 148 14.43 0.83 15.72
C VAL A 148 15.80 1.49 15.92
N LYS A 149 16.88 0.71 16.03
CA LYS A 149 18.22 1.29 16.11
C LYS A 149 18.55 2.14 14.89
N LEU A 150 18.27 1.70 13.67
CA LEU A 150 18.53 2.48 12.46
C LEU A 150 17.74 3.79 12.43
N VAL A 151 16.44 3.75 12.78
CA VAL A 151 15.54 4.91 12.80
C VAL A 151 15.97 5.98 13.81
N PHE A 152 16.49 5.56 14.97
CA PHE A 152 16.92 6.48 16.04
C PHE A 152 18.42 6.73 16.09
N SER A 153 19.21 6.16 15.17
CA SER A 153 20.64 6.44 15.07
C SER A 153 20.88 7.74 14.30
N ASN A 154 21.72 8.61 14.87
CA ASN A 154 22.24 9.81 14.20
C ASN A 154 23.28 9.49 13.12
N THR A 155 23.69 8.22 12.99
CA THR A 155 24.79 7.74 12.16
C THR A 155 24.38 7.25 10.77
N SER A 156 23.15 7.54 10.31
CA SER A 156 22.72 7.11 8.97
C SER A 156 23.67 7.66 7.90
N SER A 157 24.17 6.79 7.04
CA SER A 157 25.18 7.09 6.01
C SER A 157 24.76 8.18 5.03
N ASN A 158 23.47 8.47 4.91
CA ASN A 158 22.91 9.34 3.87
C ASN A 158 22.33 10.68 4.38
N ASN A 159 22.58 11.06 5.66
CA ASN A 159 22.07 12.32 6.24
C ASN A 159 20.55 12.54 6.02
N ILE A 160 19.78 11.44 6.11
CA ILE A 160 18.34 11.44 5.83
C ILE A 160 17.60 12.13 6.97
N ASN A 161 16.62 12.95 6.61
CA ASN A 161 15.76 13.66 7.55
C ASN A 161 15.12 12.67 8.55
N GLN A 162 15.07 13.05 9.82
CA GLN A 162 14.40 12.29 10.86
C GLN A 162 12.93 12.00 10.52
N ASP A 163 12.24 12.92 9.83
CA ASP A 163 10.85 12.73 9.40
C ASP A 163 10.70 11.52 8.48
N ILE A 164 11.64 11.36 7.53
CA ILE A 164 11.68 10.21 6.61
C ILE A 164 11.86 8.91 7.39
N LYS A 165 12.79 8.90 8.37
CA LYS A 165 13.01 7.72 9.24
C LYS A 165 11.77 7.38 10.06
N GLN A 166 11.03 8.40 10.52
CA GLN A 166 9.77 8.17 11.23
C GLN A 166 8.69 7.57 10.33
N THR A 167 8.63 7.92 9.04
CA THR A 167 7.72 7.29 8.08
C THR A 167 7.94 5.78 7.99
N PHE A 168 9.20 5.32 7.86
CA PHE A 168 9.53 3.88 7.89
C PHE A 168 8.99 3.21 9.16
N PHE A 169 9.22 3.83 10.32
CA PHE A 169 8.78 3.27 11.59
C PHE A 169 7.25 3.26 11.75
N ALA A 170 6.57 4.29 11.25
CA ALA A 170 5.11 4.37 11.25
C ALA A 170 4.49 3.26 10.41
N VAL A 171 5.00 3.01 9.21
CA VAL A 171 4.54 1.90 8.35
C VAL A 171 4.80 0.56 9.05
N VAL A 172 5.99 0.32 9.60
CA VAL A 172 6.26 -0.94 10.30
C VAL A 172 5.32 -1.16 11.50
N LYS A 173 4.96 -0.10 12.23
CA LYS A 173 3.98 -0.18 13.32
C LYS A 173 2.60 -0.61 12.84
N THR A 174 2.16 -0.20 11.66
CA THR A 174 0.84 -0.59 11.14
C THR A 174 0.83 -2.09 10.84
N PHE A 175 1.85 -2.62 10.17
CA PHE A 175 2.02 -4.06 9.92
C PHE A 175 2.14 -4.86 11.22
N TYR A 176 2.86 -4.32 12.21
CA TYR A 176 2.99 -4.99 13.50
C TYR A 176 1.65 -5.08 14.23
N TYR A 177 0.89 -3.99 14.21
CA TYR A 177 -0.43 -3.92 14.80
C TYR A 177 -1.41 -4.88 14.12
N THR A 178 -1.47 -4.93 12.78
CA THR A 178 -2.34 -5.86 12.05
C THR A 178 -1.97 -7.33 12.27
N ALA A 179 -0.68 -7.62 12.46
CA ALA A 179 -0.22 -9.00 12.69
C ALA A 179 -0.55 -9.54 14.10
N HIS A 180 -0.79 -8.68 15.09
CA HIS A 180 -1.00 -9.09 16.48
C HIS A 180 -2.41 -8.81 17.01
N VAL A 181 -3.22 -8.05 16.27
CA VAL A 181 -4.56 -7.62 16.71
C VAL A 181 -5.61 -8.22 15.79
N SER A 182 -6.68 -8.78 16.38
CA SER A 182 -7.76 -9.39 15.60
C SER A 182 -8.51 -8.36 14.75
N GLU A 183 -9.03 -8.79 13.61
CA GLU A 183 -9.80 -7.94 12.70
C GLU A 183 -10.98 -7.24 13.40
N ASP A 184 -11.70 -7.95 14.27
CA ASP A 184 -12.80 -7.38 15.08
C ASP A 184 -12.31 -6.22 15.97
N THR A 185 -11.15 -6.39 16.59
CA THR A 185 -10.55 -5.35 17.45
C THR A 185 -10.06 -4.18 16.61
N ILE A 186 -9.49 -4.44 15.43
CA ILE A 186 -9.10 -3.40 14.48
C ILE A 186 -10.33 -2.57 14.07
N ASN A 187 -11.43 -3.22 13.68
CA ASN A 187 -12.66 -2.55 13.29
C ASN A 187 -13.26 -1.73 14.45
N HIS A 188 -13.20 -2.25 15.67
CA HIS A 188 -13.59 -1.50 16.86
C HIS A 188 -12.71 -0.26 17.08
N HIS A 189 -11.39 -0.40 16.98
CA HIS A 189 -10.46 0.72 17.12
C HIS A 189 -10.64 1.76 16.00
N ILE A 190 -10.82 1.35 14.74
CA ILE A 190 -11.14 2.25 13.62
C ILE A 190 -12.43 3.03 13.93
N SER A 191 -13.49 2.33 14.34
CA SER A 191 -14.77 2.95 14.66
C SER A 191 -14.62 4.02 15.74
N LYS A 192 -13.88 3.68 16.81
CA LYS A 192 -13.62 4.56 17.94
C LYS A 192 -12.78 5.78 17.56
N VAL A 193 -11.67 5.58 16.85
CA VAL A 193 -10.72 6.67 16.54
C VAL A 193 -11.28 7.63 15.49
N LEU A 194 -11.99 7.13 14.47
CA LEU A 194 -12.43 7.97 13.35
C LEU A 194 -13.81 8.60 13.54
N PHE A 195 -14.72 7.97 14.29
CA PHE A 195 -16.12 8.39 14.32
C PHE A 195 -16.64 8.76 15.71
N GLN A 196 -15.92 8.44 16.79
CA GLN A 196 -16.31 8.89 18.13
C GLN A 196 -15.58 10.18 18.46
N LYS A 197 -16.31 11.18 18.95
CA LYS A 197 -15.71 12.43 19.41
C LYS A 197 -14.86 12.15 20.66
N ALA A 198 -13.66 12.74 20.67
CA ALA A 198 -12.73 12.71 21.80
C ALA A 198 -13.31 13.41 23.04
#